data_AF-A0A534X7A1-F1
#
_entry.id   AF-A0A534X7A1-F1
#
_cell.length_a   1.000
_cell.length_b   1.000
_cell.length_c   1.000
_cell.angle_alpha   90.00
_cell.angle_beta   90.00
_cell.angle_gamma   90.00
#
_symmetry.space_group_name_H-M   'P 1'
#
loop_
_entity.id
_entity.type
_entity.pdbx_description
1 polymer ?
#
loop_
_entity_poly.entity_id
_entity_poly.type
_entity_poly.pdbx_seq_one_letter_code
_entity_poly.pdbx_strand_id
1 'polypeptide(L)'
;MRMIGPWTLALLALATPGWSGDIYRWTDAAGDVHYSNMAADGADAAPVARGEPVAAPAERAPADPHDAAEGTTAPTDADTFSAGASLRRSALERQLRATERRLREVDAGLATLARARSQHAQGSAATGGVGTPTAAPQGIDLRSEEERNLATEREQLAQHAEQVRNDAARLCQEVTARLGATPPWWIDIR
;
A
#
# COMPACT_ATOMS: atom_id res chain seq x y z
N MET A 1 5.50 32.38 30.13
CA MET A 1 4.13 32.07 29.67
C MET A 1 3.93 32.65 28.28
N ARG A 2 3.87 31.78 27.26
CA ARG A 2 3.33 32.06 25.92
C ARG A 2 2.78 30.73 25.43
N MET A 3 1.46 30.58 25.47
CA MET A 3 0.71 29.42 24.97
C MET A 3 0.78 29.45 23.44
N ILE A 4 1.30 28.39 22.84
CA ILE A 4 1.23 28.14 21.40
C ILE A 4 0.23 26.98 21.24
N GLY A 5 -0.92 27.28 20.63
CA GLY A 5 -2.11 26.44 20.62
C GLY A 5 -2.06 25.22 19.69
N PRO A 6 -3.03 24.30 19.83
CA PRO A 6 -3.05 23.00 19.16
C PRO A 6 -3.66 23.08 17.75
N TRP A 7 -3.08 23.87 16.85
CA TRP A 7 -3.70 24.17 15.54
C TRP A 7 -2.73 24.05 14.35
N THR A 8 -1.83 23.07 14.36
CA THR A 8 -0.95 22.75 13.21
C THR A 8 -0.77 21.23 13.02
N LEU A 9 -1.85 20.47 13.10
CA LEU A 9 -1.86 19.02 12.81
C LEU A 9 -3.08 18.63 11.97
N ALA A 10 -3.25 19.29 10.82
CA ALA A 10 -4.28 18.94 9.85
C ALA A 10 -3.83 19.31 8.42
N LEU A 11 -2.73 18.72 7.95
CA LEU A 11 -2.29 18.84 6.55
C LEU A 11 -1.46 17.63 6.11
N LEU A 12 -1.86 16.43 6.53
CA LEU A 12 -1.44 15.17 5.92
C LEU A 12 -2.60 14.59 5.10
N ALA A 13 -3.19 15.43 4.25
CA ALA A 13 -4.24 15.05 3.34
C ALA A 13 -3.63 14.63 1.99
N LEU A 14 -3.73 13.33 1.71
CA LEU A 14 -3.78 12.73 0.36
C LEU A 14 -2.67 13.12 -0.63
N ALA A 15 -1.51 12.50 -0.51
CA ALA A 15 -0.68 12.21 -1.68
C ALA A 15 -1.22 10.94 -2.35
N THR A 16 -2.28 11.08 -3.14
CA THR A 16 -2.71 10.05 -4.09
C THR A 16 -1.71 9.99 -5.24
N PRO A 17 -1.09 8.84 -5.57
CA PRO A 17 -0.43 8.71 -6.85
C PRO A 17 -1.50 8.76 -7.94
N GLY A 18 -1.55 9.87 -8.67
CA GLY A 18 -2.42 10.06 -9.81
C GLY A 18 -1.99 9.17 -10.98
N TRP A 19 -2.42 7.91 -11.00
CA TRP A 19 -2.51 7.14 -12.23
C TRP A 19 -3.83 7.49 -12.91
N SER A 20 -3.83 8.61 -13.63
CA SER A 20 -4.87 8.91 -14.61
C SER A 20 -4.42 8.37 -15.96
N GLY A 21 -4.56 7.06 -16.15
CA GLY A 21 -4.49 6.47 -17.48
C GLY A 21 -5.84 6.66 -18.17
N ASP A 22 -5.83 7.11 -19.43
CA ASP A 22 -7.04 7.16 -20.24
C ASP A 22 -7.59 5.73 -20.39
N ILE A 23 -8.88 5.55 -20.08
CA ILE A 23 -9.57 4.28 -20.31
C ILE A 23 -10.16 4.34 -21.71
N TYR A 24 -9.71 3.44 -22.57
CA TYR A 24 -10.19 3.29 -23.93
C TYR A 24 -11.35 2.31 -23.94
N ARG A 25 -12.44 2.70 -24.64
CA ARG A 25 -13.56 1.82 -24.94
C ARG A 25 -13.45 1.39 -26.39
N TRP A 26 -13.58 0.09 -26.64
CA TRP A 26 -13.68 -0.46 -27.99
C TRP A 26 -14.77 -1.52 -28.03
N THR A 27 -15.25 -1.83 -29.23
CA THR A 27 -16.27 -2.85 -29.47
C THR A 27 -15.68 -3.91 -30.36
N ASP A 28 -15.77 -5.18 -29.96
CA ASP A 28 -15.24 -6.28 -30.75
C ASP A 28 -16.17 -6.64 -31.92
N ALA A 29 -15.73 -7.58 -32.76
CA ALA A 29 -16.50 -8.05 -33.91
C ALA A 29 -17.81 -8.77 -33.53
N ALA A 30 -17.97 -9.20 -32.26
CA ALA A 30 -19.20 -9.78 -31.74
C ALA A 30 -20.18 -8.71 -31.21
N GLY A 31 -19.72 -7.47 -31.07
CA GLY A 31 -20.51 -6.34 -30.57
C GLY A 31 -20.39 -6.12 -29.07
N ASP A 32 -19.44 -6.80 -28.40
CA ASP A 32 -19.22 -6.67 -26.96
C ASP A 32 -18.31 -5.47 -26.66
N VAL A 33 -18.65 -4.75 -25.59
CA VAL A 33 -17.94 -3.53 -25.19
C VAL A 33 -16.84 -3.85 -24.19
N HIS A 34 -15.61 -3.49 -24.54
CA HIS A 34 -14.42 -3.73 -23.74
C HIS A 34 -13.78 -2.42 -23.26
N TYR A 35 -13.19 -2.45 -22.07
CA TYR A 35 -12.47 -1.33 -21.48
C TYR A 35 -11.02 -1.71 -21.20
N SER A 36 -10.07 -0.90 -21.65
CA SER A 36 -8.64 -1.15 -21.48
C SER A 36 -7.90 0.12 -21.10
N ASN A 37 -6.83 -0.03 -20.31
CA ASN A 37 -5.87 1.03 -20.02
C ASN A 37 -4.75 1.12 -21.08
N MET A 38 -4.84 0.34 -22.16
CA MET A 38 -3.97 0.38 -23.32
C MET A 38 -4.82 0.53 -24.59
N ALA A 39 -4.40 1.43 -25.48
CA ALA A 39 -5.06 1.59 -26.78
C ALA A 39 -4.97 0.28 -27.58
N ALA A 40 -6.11 -0.18 -28.11
CA ALA A 40 -6.14 -1.38 -28.94
C ALA A 40 -5.53 -1.09 -30.32
N ASP A 41 -4.63 -1.95 -30.79
CA ASP A 41 -4.10 -1.90 -32.16
C ASP A 41 -5.18 -2.42 -33.13
N GLY A 42 -5.88 -1.49 -33.78
CA GLY A 42 -6.81 -1.78 -34.87
C GLY A 42 -8.27 -1.43 -34.56
N ALA A 43 -8.73 -0.37 -35.23
CA ALA A 43 -10.12 0.09 -35.41
C ALA A 43 -10.96 0.44 -34.16
N ASP A 44 -11.39 1.70 -34.10
CA ASP A 44 -12.43 2.29 -33.24
C ASP A 44 -12.27 2.20 -31.72
N ALA A 45 -11.10 2.57 -31.20
CA ALA A 45 -10.94 2.94 -29.80
C ALA A 45 -11.20 4.45 -29.61
N ALA A 46 -12.29 4.80 -28.92
CA ALA A 46 -12.59 6.19 -28.56
C ALA A 46 -12.22 6.47 -27.08
N PRO A 47 -11.54 7.59 -26.79
CA PRO A 47 -11.25 7.97 -25.41
C PRO A 47 -12.56 8.34 -24.68
N VAL A 48 -12.78 7.74 -23.51
CA VAL A 48 -13.96 8.06 -22.70
C VAL A 48 -13.70 9.36 -21.92
N ALA A 49 -14.30 10.47 -22.37
CA ALA A 49 -14.19 11.75 -21.66
C ALA A 49 -14.89 11.68 -20.31
N ARG A 50 -14.22 12.14 -19.24
CA ARG A 50 -14.83 12.29 -17.91
C ARG A 50 -15.93 13.35 -17.97
N GLY A 51 -17.19 12.92 -18.00
CA GLY A 51 -18.33 13.79 -17.70
C GLY A 51 -19.56 13.67 -18.60
N GLU A 52 -19.57 12.84 -19.64
CA GLU A 52 -20.79 12.66 -20.43
C GLU A 52 -21.76 11.65 -19.80
N PRO A 53 -23.07 11.94 -19.73
CA PRO A 53 -24.08 11.00 -19.28
C PRO A 53 -24.19 9.86 -20.30
N VAL A 54 -23.98 8.63 -19.82
CA VAL A 54 -24.16 7.39 -20.57
C VAL A 54 -25.58 7.33 -21.10
N ALA A 55 -25.76 7.42 -22.43
CA ALA A 55 -27.04 7.13 -23.06
C ALA A 55 -27.38 5.65 -22.82
N ALA A 56 -28.62 5.39 -22.38
CA ALA A 56 -29.12 4.05 -22.14
C ALA A 56 -29.02 3.19 -23.43
N PRO A 57 -28.79 1.87 -23.31
CA PRO A 57 -28.67 1.01 -24.47
C PRO A 57 -29.98 1.05 -25.27
N ALA A 58 -29.87 1.21 -26.60
CA ALA A 58 -31.01 1.03 -27.48
C ALA A 58 -31.58 -0.38 -27.29
N GLU A 59 -32.89 -0.45 -27.12
CA GLU A 59 -33.67 -1.68 -26.95
C GLU A 59 -33.37 -2.64 -28.12
N ARG A 60 -32.60 -3.70 -27.84
CA ARG A 60 -32.29 -4.75 -28.81
C ARG A 60 -33.54 -5.60 -28.96
N ALA A 61 -34.04 -5.70 -30.20
CA ALA A 61 -35.14 -6.60 -30.55
C ALA A 61 -34.88 -8.01 -29.99
N PRO A 62 -35.91 -8.72 -29.49
CA PRO A 62 -35.72 -9.98 -28.81
C PRO A 62 -35.09 -10.99 -29.75
N ALA A 63 -33.87 -11.41 -29.41
CA ALA A 63 -33.22 -12.57 -30.00
C ALA A 63 -33.97 -13.83 -29.59
N ASP A 64 -34.05 -14.79 -30.51
CA ASP A 64 -34.70 -16.09 -30.36
C ASP A 64 -34.38 -16.74 -28.99
N PRO A 65 -35.37 -17.27 -28.27
CA PRO A 65 -35.19 -17.78 -26.90
C PRO A 65 -34.41 -19.11 -26.81
N HIS A 66 -33.78 -19.58 -27.89
CA HIS A 66 -33.16 -20.91 -27.92
C HIS A 66 -31.64 -20.93 -27.65
N ASP A 67 -30.92 -19.80 -27.74
CA ASP A 67 -29.45 -19.79 -27.59
C ASP A 67 -28.90 -19.10 -26.32
N ALA A 68 -29.77 -18.59 -25.43
CA ALA A 68 -29.34 -17.92 -24.19
C ALA A 68 -29.13 -18.88 -22.99
N ALA A 69 -28.75 -20.14 -23.26
CA ALA A 69 -28.52 -21.17 -22.25
C ALA A 69 -27.02 -21.39 -21.93
N GLU A 70 -26.15 -20.41 -22.17
CA GLU A 70 -24.81 -20.39 -21.58
C GLU A 70 -24.79 -19.42 -20.40
N GLY A 71 -24.78 -20.02 -19.21
CA GLY A 71 -25.04 -19.36 -17.94
C GLY A 71 -23.98 -18.33 -17.57
N THR A 72 -24.35 -17.05 -17.67
CA THR A 72 -23.76 -16.03 -16.80
C THR A 72 -24.60 -15.98 -15.54
N THR A 73 -24.32 -16.89 -14.59
CA THR A 73 -24.85 -16.77 -13.25
C THR A 73 -24.27 -15.51 -12.61
N ALA A 74 -25.12 -14.58 -12.16
CA ALA A 74 -24.69 -13.40 -11.46
C ALA A 74 -23.76 -13.78 -10.27
N PRO A 75 -22.71 -12.97 -9.98
CA PRO A 75 -21.79 -13.26 -8.89
C PRO A 75 -22.56 -13.46 -7.58
N THR A 76 -22.22 -14.51 -6.83
CA THR A 76 -22.85 -14.73 -5.54
C THR A 76 -22.27 -13.78 -4.48
N ASP A 77 -22.97 -13.60 -3.36
CA ASP A 77 -22.45 -12.83 -2.21
C ASP A 77 -21.11 -13.40 -1.70
N ALA A 78 -20.95 -14.74 -1.77
CA ALA A 78 -19.72 -15.42 -1.38
C ALA A 78 -18.54 -15.10 -2.34
N ASP A 79 -18.80 -15.01 -3.64
CA ASP A 79 -17.80 -14.64 -4.64
C ASP A 79 -17.36 -13.18 -4.45
N THR A 80 -18.32 -12.29 -4.21
CA THR A 80 -18.07 -10.86 -3.97
C THR A 80 -17.26 -10.66 -2.69
N PHE A 81 -17.61 -11.37 -1.60
CA PHE A 81 -16.85 -11.34 -0.35
C PHE A 81 -15.42 -11.86 -0.55
N SER A 82 -15.24 -12.98 -1.25
CA SER A 82 -13.93 -13.60 -1.49
C SER A 82 -13.02 -12.70 -2.34
N ALA A 83 -13.56 -12.04 -3.36
CA ALA A 83 -12.85 -11.05 -4.15
C ALA A 83 -12.44 -9.85 -3.29
N GLY A 84 -13.35 -9.32 -2.47
CA GLY A 84 -13.05 -8.22 -1.54
C GLY A 84 -12.00 -8.58 -0.49
N ALA A 85 -12.05 -9.79 0.06
CA ALA A 85 -11.06 -10.30 1.00
C ALA A 85 -9.68 -10.47 0.35
N SER A 86 -9.63 -11.00 -0.88
CA SER A 86 -8.39 -11.13 -1.66
C SER A 86 -7.76 -9.77 -1.94
N LEU A 87 -8.56 -8.76 -2.29
CA LEU A 87 -8.09 -7.39 -2.49
C LEU A 87 -7.53 -6.79 -1.20
N ARG A 88 -8.25 -6.91 -0.07
CA ARG A 88 -7.78 -6.44 1.24
C ARG A 88 -6.46 -7.11 1.64
N ARG A 89 -6.34 -8.43 1.46
CA ARG A 89 -5.10 -9.18 1.70
C ARG A 89 -3.94 -8.63 0.85
N SER A 90 -4.16 -8.43 -0.45
CA SER A 90 -3.11 -7.88 -1.34
C SER A 90 -2.67 -6.47 -0.94
N ALA A 91 -3.59 -5.66 -0.39
CA ALA A 91 -3.28 -4.32 0.11
C ALA A 91 -2.40 -4.38 1.37
N LEU A 92 -2.74 -5.26 2.33
CA LEU A 92 -1.94 -5.48 3.53
C LEU A 92 -0.54 -6.00 3.20
N GLU A 93 -0.40 -6.91 2.23
CA GLU A 93 0.91 -7.39 1.77
C GLU A 93 1.76 -6.27 1.15
N ARG A 94 1.15 -5.40 0.32
CA ARG A 94 1.84 -4.23 -0.24
C ARG A 94 2.26 -3.25 0.86
N GLN A 95 1.40 -3.02 1.85
CA GLN A 95 1.71 -2.16 3.00
C GLN A 95 2.86 -2.72 3.82
N LEU A 96 2.85 -4.01 4.15
CA LEU A 96 3.93 -4.67 4.89
C LEU A 96 5.27 -4.52 4.15
N ARG A 97 5.30 -4.84 2.85
CA ARG A 97 6.51 -4.68 2.02
C ARG A 97 7.01 -3.24 1.97
N ALA A 98 6.12 -2.25 1.93
CA ALA A 98 6.49 -0.84 1.95
C ALA A 98 7.09 -0.45 3.31
N THR A 99 6.45 -0.86 4.42
CA THR A 99 6.95 -0.63 5.79
C THR A 99 8.32 -1.27 6.01
N GLU A 100 8.53 -2.51 5.55
CA GLU A 100 9.83 -3.18 5.66
C GLU A 100 10.93 -2.50 4.85
N ARG A 101 10.62 -2.03 3.63
CA ARG A 101 11.58 -1.25 2.85
C ARG A 101 11.98 0.01 3.60
N ARG A 102 11.00 0.72 4.17
CA ARG A 102 11.25 1.92 4.97
C ARG A 102 12.09 1.61 6.23
N LEU A 103 11.82 0.50 6.91
CA LEU A 103 12.65 0.05 8.04
C LEU A 103 14.11 -0.14 7.64
N ARG A 104 14.36 -0.82 6.51
CA ARG A 104 15.74 -1.02 6.00
C ARG A 104 16.43 0.30 5.67
N GLU A 105 15.70 1.27 5.11
CA GLU A 105 16.23 2.62 4.84
C GLU A 105 16.62 3.35 6.13
N VAL A 106 15.73 3.33 7.13
CA VAL A 106 15.98 3.97 8.43
C VAL A 106 17.15 3.29 9.16
N ASP A 107 17.20 1.97 9.16
CA ASP A 107 18.31 1.21 9.75
C ASP A 107 19.66 1.52 9.05
N ALA A 108 19.65 1.69 7.71
CA ALA A 108 20.84 2.10 6.96
C ALA A 108 21.27 3.54 7.30
N GLY A 109 20.32 4.46 7.48
CA GLY A 109 20.57 5.82 7.93
C GLY A 109 21.20 5.85 9.33
N LEU A 110 20.61 5.14 10.28
CA LEU A 110 21.14 4.98 11.64
C LEU A 110 22.55 4.38 11.64
N ALA A 111 22.81 3.35 10.84
CA ALA A 111 24.14 2.76 10.73
C ALA A 111 25.16 3.74 10.15
N THR A 112 24.76 4.59 9.22
CA THR A 112 25.63 5.61 8.61
C THR A 112 25.99 6.70 9.63
N LEU A 113 25.00 7.22 10.37
CA LEU A 113 25.22 8.22 11.42
C LEU A 113 26.08 7.65 12.57
N ALA A 114 25.85 6.39 12.96
CA ALA A 114 26.66 5.72 13.97
C ALA A 114 28.14 5.58 13.55
N ARG A 115 28.41 5.31 12.27
CA ARG A 115 29.78 5.28 11.72
C ARG A 115 30.42 6.67 11.68
N ALA A 116 29.68 7.69 11.28
CA ALA A 116 30.19 9.06 11.29
C ALA A 116 30.56 9.49 12.72
N ARG A 117 29.71 9.19 13.69
CA ARG A 117 29.96 9.46 15.11
C ARG A 117 31.22 8.76 15.63
N SER A 118 31.44 7.49 15.27
CA SER A 118 32.66 6.78 15.68
C SER A 118 33.93 7.31 14.99
N GLN A 119 33.85 7.75 13.75
CA GLN A 119 34.97 8.39 13.05
C GLN A 119 35.35 9.75 13.68
N HIS A 120 34.37 10.59 14.00
CA HIS A 120 34.62 11.87 14.68
C HIS A 120 35.20 11.69 16.09
N ALA A 121 34.81 10.63 16.80
CA ALA A 121 35.38 10.26 18.09
C ALA A 121 36.86 9.85 18.01
N GLN A 122 37.27 9.20 16.91
CA GLN A 122 38.66 8.77 16.70
C GLN A 122 39.58 9.90 16.21
N GLY A 123 39.05 10.87 15.45
CA GLY A 123 39.82 11.97 14.87
C GLY A 123 40.01 13.20 15.78
N SER A 124 39.43 13.23 16.97
CA SER A 124 39.54 14.37 17.88
C SER A 124 40.88 14.38 18.64
N ALA A 125 41.71 15.40 18.40
CA ALA A 125 43.02 15.57 19.06
C ALA A 125 42.90 15.75 20.60
N ALA A 126 41.71 16.10 21.10
CA ALA A 126 41.46 16.28 22.53
C ALA A 126 41.43 14.95 23.33
N THR A 127 41.31 13.80 22.67
CA THR A 127 41.20 12.48 23.32
C THR A 127 42.47 11.62 23.16
N GLY A 128 43.53 12.17 22.58
CA GLY A 128 44.85 11.51 22.52
C GLY A 128 44.87 10.19 21.72
N GLY A 129 43.95 10.01 20.76
CA GLY A 129 43.85 8.77 19.97
C GLY A 129 43.22 7.59 20.72
N VAL A 130 42.83 7.77 21.98
CA VAL A 130 41.99 6.81 22.70
C VAL A 130 40.56 7.10 22.28
N GLY A 131 40.03 6.27 21.38
CA GLY A 131 38.63 6.39 20.94
C GLY A 131 37.74 6.55 22.16
N THR A 132 36.94 7.62 22.21
CA THR A 132 35.97 7.79 23.28
C THR A 132 35.11 6.53 23.33
N PRO A 133 34.84 5.97 24.53
CA PRO A 133 33.98 4.82 24.63
C PRO A 133 32.66 5.15 23.92
N THR A 134 32.35 4.36 22.89
CA THR A 134 31.11 4.50 22.09
C THR A 134 29.86 4.44 22.98
N ALA A 135 30.00 3.86 24.17
CA ALA A 135 29.08 3.96 25.28
C ALA A 135 29.34 5.26 26.05
N ALA A 136 28.39 6.18 25.94
CA ALA A 136 28.36 7.37 26.77
C ALA A 136 28.41 7.02 28.28
N PRO A 137 28.89 7.93 29.14
CA PRO A 137 28.69 7.81 30.58
C PRO A 137 27.20 7.56 30.86
N GLN A 138 26.88 6.67 31.80
CA GLN A 138 25.50 6.28 32.12
C GLN A 138 24.58 7.51 32.22
N GLY A 139 23.59 7.57 31.33
CA GLY A 139 22.58 8.64 31.31
C GLY A 139 22.80 9.77 30.30
N ILE A 140 23.91 9.81 29.55
CA ILE A 140 24.12 10.84 28.51
C ILE A 140 23.86 10.24 27.13
N ASP A 141 22.85 10.71 26.41
CA ASP A 141 22.64 10.28 25.02
C ASP A 141 23.47 11.14 24.06
N LEU A 142 24.59 10.57 23.56
CA LEU A 142 25.51 11.23 22.61
C LEU A 142 24.99 11.24 21.17
N ARG A 143 23.77 10.75 20.92
CA ARG A 143 23.16 10.75 19.59
C ARG A 143 22.75 12.16 19.16
N SER A 144 22.83 12.42 17.86
CA SER A 144 22.27 13.64 17.29
C SER A 144 20.74 13.64 17.39
N GLU A 145 20.10 14.81 17.30
CA GLU A 145 18.63 14.87 17.23
C GLU A 145 18.07 14.09 16.04
N GLU A 146 18.78 14.09 14.90
CA GLU A 146 18.43 13.30 13.73
C GLU A 146 18.46 11.79 14.01
N GLU A 147 19.51 11.29 14.68
CA GLU A 147 19.60 9.88 15.10
C GLU A 147 18.46 9.50 16.05
N ARG A 148 18.05 10.40 16.96
CA ARG A 148 16.91 10.16 17.87
C ARG A 148 15.58 10.13 17.12
N ASN A 149 15.39 11.04 16.17
CA ASN A 149 14.20 11.07 15.33
C ASN A 149 14.07 9.80 14.49
N LEU A 150 15.16 9.37 13.84
CA LEU A 150 15.19 8.12 13.07
C LEU A 150 14.97 6.89 13.95
N ALA A 151 15.52 6.86 15.17
CA ALA A 151 15.26 5.77 16.11
C ALA A 151 13.78 5.71 16.53
N THR A 152 13.13 6.87 16.66
CA THR A 152 11.68 6.96 16.96
C THR A 152 10.85 6.52 15.76
N GLU A 153 11.21 6.95 14.55
CA GLU A 153 10.57 6.51 13.30
C GLU A 153 10.69 4.98 13.13
N ARG A 154 11.87 4.41 13.37
CA ARG A 154 12.08 2.95 13.34
C ARG A 154 11.11 2.22 14.25
N GLU A 155 10.95 2.69 15.48
CA GLU A 155 10.04 2.08 16.46
C GLU A 155 8.58 2.16 15.99
N GLN A 156 8.15 3.32 15.49
CA GLN A 156 6.81 3.51 14.93
C GLN A 156 6.56 2.59 13.72
N LEU A 157 7.55 2.44 12.84
CA LEU A 157 7.46 1.54 11.68
C LEU A 157 7.42 0.07 12.10
N ALA A 158 8.17 -0.33 13.13
CA ALA A 158 8.14 -1.68 13.67
C ALA A 158 6.74 -1.99 14.25
N GLN A 159 6.18 -1.06 15.02
CA GLN A 159 4.81 -1.17 15.55
C GLN A 159 3.78 -1.23 14.41
N HIS A 160 3.94 -0.42 13.37
CA HIS A 160 3.07 -0.46 12.19
C HIS A 160 3.15 -1.81 11.45
N ALA A 161 4.34 -2.39 11.30
CA ALA A 161 4.50 -3.71 10.69
C ALA A 161 3.77 -4.79 11.49
N GLU A 162 3.87 -4.78 12.82
CA GLU A 162 3.12 -5.68 13.70
C GLU A 162 1.60 -5.45 13.57
N GLN A 163 1.16 -4.20 13.50
CA GLN A 163 -0.25 -3.86 13.29
C GLN A 163 -0.79 -4.45 11.98
N VAL A 164 -0.06 -4.31 10.86
CA VAL A 164 -0.46 -4.88 9.56
C VAL A 164 -0.54 -6.41 9.62
N ARG A 165 0.39 -7.07 10.33
CA ARG A 165 0.34 -8.52 10.54
C ARG A 165 -0.88 -8.94 11.36
N ASN A 166 -1.20 -8.20 12.42
CA ASN A 166 -2.39 -8.45 13.22
C ASN A 166 -3.68 -8.26 12.41
N ASP A 167 -3.74 -7.23 11.55
CA ASP A 167 -4.89 -6.99 10.69
C ASP A 167 -5.06 -8.10 9.64
N ALA A 168 -3.97 -8.64 9.11
CA ALA A 168 -4.03 -9.79 8.21
C ALA A 168 -4.48 -11.07 8.91
N ALA A 169 -4.03 -11.30 10.15
CA ALA A 169 -4.51 -12.42 10.97
C ALA A 169 -6.01 -12.30 11.27
N ARG A 170 -6.49 -11.09 11.57
CA ARG A 170 -7.92 -10.80 11.75
C ARG A 170 -8.71 -11.08 10.46
N LEU A 171 -8.19 -10.64 9.31
CA LEU A 171 -8.83 -10.92 8.02
C LEU A 171 -8.90 -12.43 7.73
N CYS A 172 -7.88 -13.20 8.09
CA CYS A 172 -7.89 -14.66 7.97
C CYS A 172 -9.02 -15.27 8.83
N GLN A 173 -9.17 -14.80 10.07
CA GLN A 173 -10.24 -15.24 10.97
C GLN A 173 -11.62 -14.89 10.42
N GLU A 174 -11.82 -13.67 9.90
CA GLU A 174 -13.07 -13.24 9.25
C GLU A 174 -13.43 -14.16 8.07
N VAL A 175 -12.46 -14.42 7.20
CA VAL A 175 -12.65 -15.26 6.01
C VAL A 175 -12.97 -16.70 6.41
N THR A 176 -12.23 -17.25 7.37
CA THR A 176 -12.45 -18.61 7.87
C THR A 176 -13.80 -18.74 8.56
N ALA A 177 -14.21 -17.74 9.34
CA ALA A 177 -15.53 -17.73 10.00
C ALA A 177 -16.68 -17.64 8.99
N ARG A 178 -16.51 -16.88 7.89
CA ARG A 178 -17.53 -16.72 6.84
C ARG A 178 -17.65 -17.94 5.93
N LEU A 179 -16.52 -18.55 5.56
CA LEU A 179 -16.46 -19.66 4.59
C LEU A 179 -16.40 -21.05 5.24
N GLY A 180 -16.27 -21.12 6.57
CA GLY A 180 -16.18 -22.37 7.35
C GLY A 180 -14.81 -23.04 7.32
N ALA A 181 -13.93 -22.64 6.40
CA ALA A 181 -12.54 -23.09 6.30
C ALA A 181 -11.67 -21.99 5.68
N THR A 182 -10.36 -22.09 5.86
CA THR A 182 -9.41 -21.22 5.16
C THR A 182 -9.39 -21.58 3.68
N PRO A 183 -9.72 -20.65 2.77
CA PRO A 183 -9.84 -20.96 1.36
C PRO A 183 -8.48 -21.20 0.71
N PRO A 184 -8.41 -21.98 -0.39
CA PRO A 184 -7.14 -22.38 -1.02
C PRO A 184 -6.36 -21.22 -1.65
N TRP A 185 -7.03 -20.09 -1.94
CA TRP A 185 -6.39 -18.87 -2.42
C TRP A 185 -5.75 -18.03 -1.30
N TRP A 186 -6.01 -18.38 -0.04
CA TRP A 186 -5.40 -17.70 1.09
C TRP A 186 -3.92 -18.10 1.20
N ILE A 187 -3.04 -17.10 1.19
CA ILE A 187 -1.59 -17.29 1.35
C ILE A 187 -1.15 -16.39 2.51
N ASP A 188 -0.39 -16.90 3.46
CA ASP A 188 0.07 -16.08 4.57
C ASP A 188 0.97 -14.94 4.08
N ILE A 189 0.75 -13.73 4.61
CA ILE A 189 1.59 -12.59 4.29
C ILE A 189 2.98 -12.80 4.93
N ARG A 190 4.02 -12.51 4.16
CA ARG A 190 5.43 -12.66 4.56
C ARG A 190 6.17 -11.35 4.36
#